data_AF-A0A7Z9IK15-F1
#
_entry.id   AF-A0A7Z9IK15-F1
#
_cell.length_a   1.000
_cell.length_b   1.000
_cell.length_c   1.000
_cell.angle_alpha   90.00
_cell.angle_beta   90.00
_cell.angle_gamma   90.00
#
_symmetry.space_group_name_H-M   'P 1'
#
loop_
_entity.id
_entity.type
_entity.pdbx_description
1 polymer ?
#
loop_
_entity_poly.entity_id
_entity_poly.type
_entity_poly.pdbx_seq_one_letter_code
_entity_poly.pdbx_strand_id
1 'polypeptide(L)'
;MTEHLLVMSFISSIKTLLTLGRGVASGLPDATEDMDPIDLFRAWFKAAKESGILLPEATSLATATPDGGPSVRMVLLKDVDPRGFVFYTNYGSRKASEMDRNPRGALCFHWPVLQRQVRVSGRVERISKEENRDYFATRTWETRVGA
;
A
#
# COMPACT_ATOMS: atom_id res chain seq x y z
N MET A 1 -14.60 12.92 18.30
CA MET A 1 -13.77 12.06 17.42
C MET A 1 -14.42 11.80 16.06
N THR A 2 -15.75 11.83 15.97
CA THR A 2 -16.52 11.63 14.72
C THR A 2 -16.55 12.86 13.80
N GLU A 3 -16.51 14.09 14.35
CA GLU A 3 -16.48 15.32 13.54
C GLU A 3 -15.16 15.53 12.78
N HIS A 4 -14.03 15.11 13.36
CA HIS A 4 -12.71 15.23 12.72
C HIS A 4 -12.62 14.36 11.45
N LEU A 5 -13.23 13.17 11.47
CA LEU A 5 -13.31 12.28 10.31
C LEU A 5 -14.24 12.82 9.22
N LEU A 6 -15.33 13.50 9.62
CA LEU A 6 -16.32 14.07 8.68
C LEU A 6 -15.77 15.30 7.96
N VAL A 7 -15.05 16.17 8.68
CA VAL A 7 -14.38 17.35 8.12
C VAL A 7 -13.23 16.97 7.19
N MET A 8 -12.44 15.94 7.54
CA MET A 8 -11.36 15.43 6.67
C MET A 8 -11.91 14.82 5.36
N SER A 9 -13.06 14.14 5.42
CA SER A 9 -13.74 13.57 4.24
C SER A 9 -14.29 14.65 3.30
N PHE A 10 -14.86 15.72 3.83
CA PHE A 10 -15.44 16.82 3.04
C PHE A 10 -14.37 17.67 2.36
N ILE A 11 -13.30 18.04 3.08
CA ILE A 11 -12.17 18.80 2.51
C ILE A 11 -11.43 17.97 1.44
N SER A 12 -11.30 16.66 1.66
CA SER A 12 -10.70 15.74 0.68
C SER A 12 -11.55 15.64 -0.61
N SER A 13 -12.87 15.60 -0.47
CA SER A 13 -13.81 15.57 -1.60
C SER A 13 -13.78 16.88 -2.39
N ILE A 14 -13.70 18.03 -1.71
CA ILE A 14 -13.53 19.34 -2.35
C ILE A 14 -12.16 19.45 -3.01
N LYS A 15 -11.08 19.00 -2.35
CA LYS A 15 -9.73 18.97 -2.95
C LYS A 15 -9.70 18.10 -4.20
N THR A 16 -10.29 16.90 -4.16
CA THR A 16 -10.40 15.99 -5.31
C THR A 16 -11.18 16.64 -6.46
N LEU A 17 -12.30 17.32 -6.16
CA LEU A 17 -13.11 18.03 -7.16
C LEU A 17 -12.37 19.26 -7.74
N LEU A 18 -11.62 20.00 -6.93
CA LEU A 18 -10.80 21.14 -7.36
C LEU A 18 -9.52 20.70 -8.09
N THR A 19 -9.03 19.49 -7.84
CA THR A 19 -7.80 18.94 -8.46
C THR A 19 -8.08 18.07 -9.68
N LEU A 20 -9.32 18.04 -10.19
CA LEU A 20 -9.70 17.55 -11.54
C LEU A 20 -8.97 18.36 -12.64
N GLY A 21 -7.65 18.22 -12.74
CA GLY A 21 -6.81 18.76 -13.81
C GLY A 21 -5.70 19.73 -13.41
N ARG A 22 -5.63 20.22 -12.15
CA ARG A 22 -4.57 21.17 -11.72
C ARG A 22 -4.03 20.95 -10.30
N GLY A 23 -4.01 19.71 -9.82
CA GLY A 23 -3.16 19.33 -8.69
C GLY A 23 -1.73 19.07 -9.17
N VAL A 24 -1.02 20.11 -9.63
CA VAL A 24 0.44 20.01 -9.84
C VAL A 24 1.01 19.56 -8.51
N ALA A 25 1.45 18.30 -8.44
CA ALA A 25 2.22 17.81 -7.32
C ALA A 25 3.40 18.77 -7.16
N SER A 26 3.33 19.62 -6.13
CA SER A 26 4.36 20.58 -5.79
C SER A 26 5.68 19.83 -5.65
N GLY A 27 6.61 20.04 -6.60
CA GLY A 27 8.03 19.69 -6.52
C GLY A 27 8.35 18.33 -5.91
N LEU A 28 7.55 17.28 -6.15
CA LEU A 28 7.92 15.95 -5.65
C LEU A 28 9.24 15.54 -6.31
N PRO A 29 10.22 15.05 -5.54
CA PRO A 29 11.50 14.68 -6.09
C PRO A 29 11.31 13.59 -7.13
N ASP A 30 12.02 13.73 -8.25
CA ASP A 30 12.14 12.65 -9.22
C ASP A 30 13.12 11.59 -8.71
N ALA A 31 12.91 10.35 -9.15
CA ALA A 31 13.80 9.26 -8.79
C ALA A 31 15.17 9.48 -9.45
N THR A 32 16.22 9.48 -8.64
CA THR A 32 17.61 9.54 -9.08
C THR A 32 18.38 8.38 -8.46
N GLU A 33 19.52 8.02 -9.05
CA GLU A 33 20.28 6.83 -8.65
C GLU A 33 20.85 6.92 -7.23
N ASP A 34 21.09 8.14 -6.73
CA ASP A 34 21.70 8.39 -5.42
C ASP A 34 20.70 8.43 -4.26
N MET A 35 19.40 8.31 -4.56
CA MET A 35 18.34 8.36 -3.53
C MET A 35 18.05 6.99 -2.95
N ASP A 36 17.84 6.95 -1.63
CA ASP A 36 17.27 5.77 -1.00
C ASP A 36 15.82 5.56 -1.49
N PRO A 37 15.50 4.39 -2.09
CA PRO A 37 14.19 4.15 -2.68
C PRO A 37 13.05 4.06 -1.65
N ILE A 38 13.35 3.65 -0.41
CA ILE A 38 12.37 3.58 0.67
C ILE A 38 12.02 4.99 1.15
N ASP A 39 13.00 5.86 1.31
CA ASP A 39 12.75 7.25 1.70
C ASP A 39 12.03 8.03 0.59
N LEU A 40 12.38 7.79 -0.67
CA LEU A 40 11.65 8.35 -1.81
C LEU A 40 10.19 7.88 -1.84
N PHE A 41 9.94 6.58 -1.60
CA PHE A 41 8.58 6.06 -1.48
C PHE A 41 7.82 6.74 -0.34
N ARG A 42 8.44 6.88 0.85
CA ARG A 42 7.81 7.52 2.01
C ARG A 42 7.41 8.96 1.70
N ALA A 43 8.26 9.71 1.01
CA ALA A 43 7.97 11.08 0.59
C ALA A 43 6.76 11.14 -0.35
N TRP A 44 6.71 10.30 -1.38
CA TRP A 44 5.58 10.26 -2.31
C TRP A 44 4.30 9.72 -1.65
N PHE A 45 4.41 8.73 -0.77
CA PHE A 45 3.27 8.16 -0.06
C PHE A 45 2.65 9.15 0.93
N LYS A 46 3.48 9.97 1.59
CA LYS A 46 3.01 11.11 2.40
C LYS A 46 2.21 12.09 1.54
N ALA A 47 2.74 12.48 0.39
CA ALA A 47 2.03 13.35 -0.54
C ALA A 47 0.70 12.75 -1.02
N ALA A 48 0.65 11.43 -1.27
CA ALA A 48 -0.58 10.74 -1.66
C ALA A 48 -1.65 10.77 -0.56
N LYS A 49 -1.25 10.67 0.71
CA LYS A 49 -2.16 10.84 1.86
C LYS A 49 -2.71 12.26 1.99
N GLU A 50 -1.89 13.25 1.66
CA GLU A 50 -2.25 14.68 1.77
C GLU A 50 -3.04 15.19 0.56
N SER A 51 -3.01 14.47 -0.57
CA SER A 51 -3.65 14.86 -1.83
C SER A 51 -5.14 14.49 -1.93
N GLY A 52 -5.72 13.88 -0.89
CA GLY A 52 -7.13 13.49 -0.87
C GLY A 52 -7.47 12.24 -1.68
N ILE A 53 -6.46 11.48 -2.12
CA ILE A 53 -6.69 10.17 -2.75
C ILE A 53 -7.38 9.25 -1.73
N LEU A 54 -8.45 8.57 -2.16
CA LEU A 54 -9.10 7.56 -1.34
C LEU A 54 -8.20 6.32 -1.24
N LEU A 55 -7.92 5.85 -0.02
CA LEU A 55 -7.09 4.67 0.27
C LEU A 55 -5.74 4.70 -0.49
N PRO A 56 -4.87 5.70 -0.26
CA PRO A 56 -3.57 5.78 -0.94
C PRO A 56 -2.67 4.56 -0.70
N GLU A 57 -2.93 3.80 0.38
CA GLU A 57 -2.26 2.55 0.73
C GLU A 57 -2.71 1.33 -0.09
N ALA A 58 -3.80 1.46 -0.87
CA ALA A 58 -4.29 0.39 -1.72
C ALA A 58 -3.31 0.14 -2.87
N THR A 59 -2.92 -1.12 -3.05
CA THR A 59 -1.91 -1.52 -4.03
C THR A 59 -2.26 -2.84 -4.68
N SER A 60 -1.93 -3.00 -5.96
CA SER A 60 -2.09 -4.27 -6.65
C SER A 60 -0.92 -5.20 -6.30
N LEU A 61 -1.21 -6.36 -5.71
CA LEU A 61 -0.24 -7.41 -5.44
C LEU A 61 -0.30 -8.46 -6.56
N ALA A 62 0.81 -8.63 -7.27
CA ALA A 62 1.02 -9.73 -8.20
C ALA A 62 1.82 -10.86 -7.53
N THR A 63 1.34 -12.09 -7.69
CA THR A 63 2.01 -13.34 -7.30
C THR A 63 1.92 -14.31 -8.48
N ALA A 64 2.66 -15.42 -8.43
CA ALA A 64 2.56 -16.45 -9.45
C ALA A 64 2.71 -17.84 -8.86
N THR A 65 2.08 -18.83 -9.49
CA THR A 65 2.32 -20.24 -9.21
C THR A 65 3.77 -20.63 -9.57
N PRO A 66 4.28 -21.78 -9.10
CA PRO A 66 5.65 -22.22 -9.40
C PRO A 66 5.96 -22.38 -10.90
N ASP A 67 4.94 -22.70 -11.70
CA ASP A 67 4.98 -22.80 -13.17
C ASP A 67 4.80 -21.45 -13.88
N GLY A 68 4.67 -20.35 -13.13
CA GLY A 68 4.64 -18.98 -13.68
C GLY A 68 3.24 -18.44 -13.99
N GLY A 69 2.16 -19.13 -13.63
CA GLY A 69 0.80 -18.66 -13.78
C GLY A 69 0.51 -17.44 -12.89
N PRO A 70 0.26 -16.24 -13.44
CA PRO A 70 0.13 -15.02 -12.66
C PRO A 70 -1.25 -14.90 -11.99
N SER A 71 -1.29 -14.19 -10.86
CA SER A 71 -2.54 -13.76 -10.23
C SER A 71 -2.34 -12.38 -9.59
N VAL A 72 -3.35 -11.51 -9.72
CA VAL A 72 -3.31 -10.13 -9.22
C VAL A 72 -4.58 -9.80 -8.43
N ARG A 73 -4.45 -8.98 -7.39
CA ARG A 73 -5.56 -8.50 -6.54
C ARG A 73 -5.12 -7.30 -5.72
N MET A 74 -6.08 -6.55 -5.19
CA MET A 74 -5.80 -5.46 -4.26
C MET A 74 -5.43 -5.97 -2.87
N VAL A 75 -4.45 -5.32 -2.25
CA VAL A 75 -4.11 -5.42 -0.83
C VAL A 75 -3.90 -4.01 -0.27
N LEU A 76 -3.86 -3.89 1.05
CA LEU A 76 -3.54 -2.62 1.71
C LEU A 76 -2.14 -2.70 2.30
N LEU A 77 -1.28 -1.78 1.88
CA LEU A 77 -0.01 -1.53 2.55
C LEU A 77 -0.30 -1.13 4.00
N LYS A 78 0.45 -1.72 4.94
CA LYS A 78 0.33 -1.41 6.37
C LYS A 78 1.55 -0.72 6.92
N ASP A 79 2.73 -1.08 6.46
CA ASP A 79 3.96 -0.42 6.88
C ASP A 79 5.04 -0.46 5.80
N VAL A 80 6.03 0.42 5.94
CA VAL A 80 7.28 0.41 5.16
C VAL A 80 8.45 0.66 6.08
N ASP A 81 9.29 -0.36 6.24
CA ASP A 81 10.48 -0.36 7.08
C ASP A 81 11.75 -0.55 6.21
N PRO A 82 12.97 -0.53 6.79
CA PRO A 82 14.20 -0.73 6.02
C PRO A 82 14.31 -2.09 5.30
N ARG A 83 13.51 -3.10 5.69
CA ARG A 83 13.44 -4.41 5.04
C ARG A 83 12.50 -4.39 3.82
N GLY A 84 11.51 -3.50 3.81
CA GLY A 84 10.63 -3.27 2.66
C GLY A 84 9.18 -2.99 3.04
N PHE A 85 8.26 -3.57 2.26
CA PHE A 85 6.84 -3.24 2.27
C PHE A 85 6.03 -4.33 2.98
N VAL A 86 5.22 -3.95 3.97
CA VAL A 86 4.48 -4.88 4.81
C VAL A 86 2.99 -4.78 4.52
N PHE A 87 2.35 -5.93 4.26
CA PHE A 87 0.90 -6.08 4.18
C PHE A 87 0.47 -7.35 4.91
N TYR A 88 -0.80 -7.42 5.30
CA TYR A 88 -1.35 -8.55 6.03
C TYR A 88 -2.40 -9.27 5.17
N THR A 89 -2.45 -10.59 5.26
CA THR A 89 -3.40 -11.43 4.52
C THR A 89 -3.71 -12.69 5.32
N ASN A 90 -4.78 -13.39 4.94
CA ASN A 90 -5.08 -14.73 5.44
C ASN A 90 -4.08 -15.76 4.86
N TYR A 91 -3.44 -16.55 5.73
CA TYR A 91 -2.44 -17.57 5.36
C TYR A 91 -3.03 -18.79 4.62
N GLY A 92 -4.33 -19.05 4.72
CA GLY A 92 -5.04 -20.07 3.93
C GLY A 92 -5.43 -19.60 2.53
N SER A 93 -5.16 -18.35 2.16
CA SER A 93 -5.56 -17.82 0.86
C SER A 93 -4.63 -18.26 -0.28
N ARG A 94 -5.15 -18.27 -1.52
CA ARG A 94 -4.38 -18.59 -2.73
C ARG A 94 -3.06 -17.83 -2.83
N LYS A 95 -3.07 -16.50 -2.58
CA LYS A 95 -1.86 -15.67 -2.66
C LYS A 95 -0.79 -16.08 -1.62
N ALA A 96 -1.21 -16.51 -0.43
CA ALA A 96 -0.29 -16.97 0.60
C ALA A 96 0.37 -18.29 0.16
N SER A 97 -0.43 -19.25 -0.34
CA SER A 97 0.10 -20.49 -0.91
C SER A 97 1.04 -20.25 -2.09
N GLU A 98 0.71 -19.31 -2.98
CA GLU A 98 1.58 -18.92 -4.10
C GLU A 98 2.89 -18.33 -3.59
N MET A 99 2.87 -17.40 -2.62
CA MET A 99 4.09 -16.80 -2.05
C MET A 99 4.93 -17.78 -1.23
N ASP A 100 4.32 -18.77 -0.58
CA ASP A 100 5.06 -19.81 0.15
C ASP A 100 5.80 -20.74 -0.83
N ARG A 101 5.21 -21.04 -2.00
CA ARG A 101 5.77 -21.96 -2.99
C ARG A 101 6.67 -21.26 -4.03
N ASN A 102 6.43 -19.99 -4.27
CA ASN A 102 7.17 -19.12 -5.17
C ASN A 102 7.28 -17.74 -4.51
N PRO A 103 8.33 -17.49 -3.71
CA PRO A 103 8.45 -16.30 -2.87
C PRO A 103 8.87 -15.07 -3.66
N ARG A 104 8.27 -14.84 -4.83
CA ARG A 104 8.44 -13.67 -5.67
C ARG A 104 7.11 -12.94 -5.77
N GLY A 105 7.13 -11.64 -5.49
CA GLY A 105 5.96 -10.80 -5.55
C GLY A 105 6.27 -9.42 -6.11
N ALA A 106 5.23 -8.74 -6.56
CA ALA A 106 5.32 -7.34 -6.97
C ALA A 106 4.12 -6.54 -6.47
N LEU A 107 4.36 -5.27 -6.13
CA LEU A 107 3.34 -4.28 -5.77
C LEU A 107 3.31 -3.19 -6.83
N CYS A 108 2.11 -2.69 -7.14
CA CYS A 108 1.92 -1.53 -8.00
C CYS A 108 0.95 -0.54 -7.33
N PHE A 109 1.50 0.61 -6.93
CA PHE A 109 0.75 1.77 -6.48
C PHE A 109 0.51 2.69 -7.66
N HIS A 110 -0.73 3.14 -7.82
CA HIS A 110 -1.08 4.13 -8.84
C HIS A 110 -1.79 5.29 -8.18
N TRP A 111 -1.20 6.48 -8.27
CA TRP A 111 -1.74 7.72 -7.70
C TRP A 111 -2.00 8.72 -8.85
N PRO A 112 -3.16 8.64 -9.52
CA PRO A 112 -3.47 9.45 -10.70
C PRO A 112 -3.36 10.96 -10.43
N VAL A 113 -3.82 11.42 -9.26
CA VAL A 113 -3.78 12.84 -8.88
C VAL A 113 -2.34 13.36 -8.79
N LEU A 114 -1.39 12.51 -8.41
CA LEU A 114 0.03 12.85 -8.37
C LEU A 114 0.75 12.58 -9.69
N GLN A 115 0.08 11.99 -10.69
CA GLN A 115 0.70 11.48 -11.92
C GLN A 115 1.89 10.54 -11.64
N ARG A 116 1.80 9.75 -10.56
CA ARG A 116 2.88 8.83 -10.14
C ARG A 116 2.40 7.38 -10.10
N GLN A 117 3.33 6.49 -10.43
CA GLN A 117 3.21 5.06 -10.24
C GLN A 117 4.46 4.55 -9.52
N VAL A 118 4.29 3.72 -8.50
CA VAL A 118 5.39 3.05 -7.82
C VAL A 118 5.28 1.55 -8.06
N ARG A 119 6.37 0.96 -8.53
CA ARG A 119 6.51 -0.49 -8.72
C ARG A 119 7.56 -1.02 -7.76
N VAL A 120 7.19 -2.05 -7.02
CA VAL A 120 8.09 -2.78 -6.12
C VAL A 120 8.10 -4.23 -6.57
N SER A 121 9.27 -4.84 -6.64
CA SER A 121 9.41 -6.27 -6.94
C SER A 121 10.50 -6.86 -6.07
N GLY A 122 10.27 -8.04 -5.52
CA GLY A 122 11.25 -8.68 -4.67
C GLY A 122 10.81 -10.01 -4.11
N ARG A 123 11.60 -10.49 -3.14
CA ARG A 123 11.27 -11.69 -2.37
C ARG A 123 10.17 -11.36 -1.37
N VAL A 124 9.23 -12.28 -1.19
CA VAL A 124 8.22 -12.18 -0.13
C VAL A 124 8.63 -13.05 1.04
N GLU A 125 8.54 -12.49 2.25
CA GLU A 125 8.84 -13.18 3.51
C GLU A 125 7.68 -13.01 4.49
N ARG A 126 7.49 -14.01 5.35
CA ARG A 126 6.54 -13.90 6.46
C ARG A 126 7.19 -13.07 7.56
N ILE A 127 6.44 -12.11 8.09
CA ILE A 127 6.81 -11.42 9.33
C ILE A 127 6.83 -12.40 10.52
N SER A 128 7.47 -12.01 11.62
CA SER A 128 7.51 -12.84 12.82
C SER A 128 6.11 -13.11 13.39
N LYS A 129 5.95 -14.20 14.14
CA LYS A 129 4.66 -14.53 14.79
C LYS A 129 4.27 -13.46 15.80
N GLU A 130 5.26 -12.86 16.44
CA GLU A 130 5.14 -11.77 17.40
C GLU A 130 4.59 -10.51 16.72
N GLU A 131 5.24 -10.02 15.66
CA GLU A 131 4.76 -8.86 14.87
C GLU A 131 3.33 -9.09 14.35
N ASN A 132 3.02 -10.31 13.89
CA ASN A 132 1.69 -10.65 13.41
C ASN A 132 0.62 -10.62 14.53
N ARG A 133 0.92 -11.20 15.69
CA ARG A 133 0.01 -11.22 16.84
C ARG A 133 -0.25 -9.80 17.34
N ASP A 134 0.80 -9.01 17.44
CA ASP A 134 0.71 -7.64 17.95
C ASP A 134 -0.12 -6.77 16.98
N TYR A 135 0.04 -6.93 15.66
CA TYR A 135 -0.84 -6.30 14.68
C TYR A 135 -2.29 -6.81 14.77
N PHE A 136 -2.51 -8.13 14.86
CA PHE A 136 -3.86 -8.69 14.93
C PHE A 136 -4.63 -8.18 16.15
N ALA A 137 -3.95 -7.94 17.27
CA ALA A 137 -4.52 -7.34 18.48
C ALA A 137 -5.01 -5.89 18.26
N THR A 138 -4.43 -5.14 17.31
CA THR A 138 -4.89 -3.77 16.98
C THR A 138 -6.19 -3.74 16.18
N ARG A 139 -6.64 -4.86 15.61
CA ARG A 139 -7.84 -4.91 14.77
C ARG A 139 -9.12 -4.81 15.58
N THR A 140 -10.11 -4.11 15.04
CA THR A 140 -11.46 -4.07 15.64
C THR A 140 -12.03 -5.48 15.76
N TRP A 141 -12.93 -5.69 16.71
CA TRP A 141 -13.55 -7.00 16.95
C TRP A 141 -14.19 -7.57 15.67
N GLU A 142 -14.92 -6.74 14.93
CA GLU A 142 -15.60 -7.10 13.69
C GLU A 142 -14.60 -7.57 12.63
N THR A 143 -13.46 -6.88 12.51
CA THR A 143 -12.39 -7.24 11.58
C THR A 143 -11.68 -8.54 11.99
N ARG A 144 -11.65 -8.86 13.28
CA ARG A 144 -11.06 -10.11 13.78
C ARG A 144 -11.98 -11.31 13.56
N VAL A 145 -13.30 -11.15 13.69
CA VAL A 145 -14.28 -12.23 13.49
C VAL A 145 -14.44 -12.60 12.02
N GLY A 146 -14.30 -11.64 11.11
CA GLY A 146 -14.41 -11.89 9.66
C GLY A 146 -13.13 -12.36 8.96
N ALA A 147 -11.99 -12.43 9.66
CA ALA A 147 -10.67 -12.75 9.09
C ALA A 147 -10.34 -14.25 9.10
#